data_AF-A0A0E2E6V4-F1
#
_entry.id   AF-A0A0E2E6V4-F1
#
_cell.length_a   1.000
_cell.length_b   1.000
_cell.length_c   1.000
_cell.angle_alpha   90.00
_cell.angle_beta   90.00
_cell.angle_gamma   90.00
#
_symmetry.space_group_name_H-M   'P 1'
#
loop_
_entity.id
_entity.type
_entity.pdbx_description
1 polymer ?
#
loop_
_entity_poly.entity_id
_entity_poly.type
_entity_poly.pdbx_seq_one_letter_code
_entity_poly.pdbx_strand_id
1 'polypeptide(L)'
;MNYIKTKIIAAFLLIVIIIVVLFTSVLNKKYDRYVMFFKNSITGKIDTEIRYVPIQNIMEPEAAFFEELMLGPVNHYCYSFIRAGSKLLSCFVKEGVLYADLPVVFIEDIKQELDSDEIRYLLQKNIFTNCKDLKAAHIFVEGIEIYELLKK
;
A
#
# COMPACT_ATOMS: atom_id res chain seq x y z
N MET A 1 16.10 49.28 27.24
CA MET A 1 16.82 47.99 27.40
C MET A 1 15.89 46.77 27.54
N ASN A 2 14.67 46.89 28.08
CA ASN A 2 13.74 45.76 28.23
C ASN A 2 13.09 45.29 26.91
N TYR A 3 12.75 46.20 26.00
CA TYR A 3 12.06 45.87 24.75
C TYR A 3 12.84 44.90 23.83
N ILE A 4 14.16 45.09 23.70
CA ILE A 4 15.02 44.21 22.90
C ILE A 4 15.14 42.83 23.57
N LYS A 5 15.29 42.79 24.90
CA LYS A 5 15.32 41.52 25.67
C LYS A 5 13.99 40.76 25.54
N THR A 6 12.86 41.44 25.63
CA THR A 6 11.53 40.82 25.44
C THR A 6 11.36 40.27 24.03
N LYS A 7 11.83 40.97 22.98
CA LYS A 7 11.82 40.44 21.60
C LYS A 7 12.70 39.22 21.42
N ILE A 8 13.88 39.20 22.02
CA ILE A 8 14.79 38.04 21.97
C ILE A 8 14.15 36.84 22.68
N ILE A 9 13.57 37.04 23.86
CA ILE A 9 12.88 35.98 24.60
C ILE A 9 11.68 35.46 23.80
N ALA A 10 10.85 36.35 23.24
CA ALA A 10 9.70 35.96 22.43
C ALA A 10 10.11 35.20 21.16
N ALA A 11 11.17 35.64 20.47
CA ALA A 11 11.70 34.95 19.29
C ALA A 11 12.24 33.55 19.66
N PHE A 12 12.97 33.43 20.77
CA PHE A 12 13.45 32.14 21.26
C PHE A 12 12.29 31.19 21.58
N LEU A 13 11.25 31.68 22.27
CA LEU A 13 10.06 30.90 22.61
C LEU A 13 9.32 30.42 21.36
N LEU A 14 9.20 31.28 20.34
CA LEU A 14 8.61 30.93 19.05
C LEU A 14 9.42 29.81 18.35
N ILE A 15 10.75 29.92 18.34
CA ILE A 15 11.63 28.90 17.76
C ILE A 15 11.46 27.56 18.47
N VAL A 16 11.42 27.56 19.81
CA VAL A 16 11.20 26.33 20.60
C VAL A 16 9.85 25.71 20.25
N ILE A 17 8.77 26.50 20.15
CA ILE A 17 7.45 25.99 19.76
C ILE A 17 7.49 25.37 18.37
N ILE A 18 8.13 26.03 17.39
CA ILE A 18 8.27 25.50 16.03
C ILE A 18 9.03 24.17 16.04
N ILE A 19 10.13 24.07 16.78
CA ILE A 19 10.91 22.83 16.89
C ILE A 19 10.06 21.72 17.50
N VAL A 20 9.32 21.98 18.59
CA VAL A 20 8.45 20.99 19.23
C VAL A 20 7.34 20.53 18.29
N VAL A 21 6.72 21.44 17.54
CA VAL A 21 5.67 21.11 16.57
C VAL A 21 6.23 20.25 15.43
N LEU A 22 7.38 20.63 14.86
CA LEU A 22 8.03 19.84 13.81
C LEU A 22 8.43 18.45 14.32
N PHE A 23 9.01 18.37 15.51
CA PHE A 23 9.46 17.12 16.10
C PHE A 23 8.28 16.16 16.39
N THR A 24 7.20 16.68 16.98
CA THR A 24 5.99 15.88 17.25
C THR A 24 5.28 15.45 15.97
N SER A 25 5.27 16.27 14.91
CA SER A 25 4.70 15.91 13.61
C SER A 25 5.48 14.81 12.90
N VAL A 26 6.80 14.78 13.02
CA VAL A 26 7.64 13.77 12.37
C VAL A 26 7.60 12.44 13.14
N LEU A 27 7.61 12.49 14.47
CA LEU A 27 7.62 11.28 15.30
C LEU A 27 6.26 10.58 15.39
N ASN A 28 5.15 11.31 15.28
CA ASN A 28 3.81 10.73 15.36
C ASN A 28 3.26 10.32 13.98
N LYS A 29 4.10 9.74 13.12
CA LYS A 29 3.61 9.13 11.89
C LYS A 29 2.73 7.94 12.28
N LYS A 30 1.43 8.06 12.03
CA LYS A 30 0.42 7.03 12.34
C LYS A 30 0.07 6.16 11.14
N TYR A 31 0.38 6.65 9.93
CA TYR A 31 -0.03 6.02 8.69
C TYR A 31 1.09 6.08 7.65
N ASP A 32 1.16 5.03 6.84
CA ASP A 32 1.88 5.01 5.57
C ASP A 32 0.94 5.43 4.44
N ARG A 33 1.45 6.29 3.55
CA ARG A 33 0.69 6.79 2.40
C ARG A 33 1.11 6.03 1.15
N TYR A 34 0.16 5.35 0.53
CA TYR A 34 0.35 4.60 -0.71
C TYR A 34 -0.45 5.18 -1.86
N VAL A 35 0.03 4.95 -3.08
CA VAL A 35 -0.68 5.25 -4.33
C VAL A 35 -1.00 3.93 -5.01
N MET A 36 -2.25 3.51 -4.95
CA MET A 36 -2.72 2.27 -5.54
C MET A 36 -3.21 2.49 -6.97
N PHE A 37 -3.05 1.48 -7.81
CA PHE A 37 -3.37 1.51 -9.24
C PHE A 37 -4.40 0.44 -9.56
N PHE A 38 -5.54 0.84 -10.11
CA PHE A 38 -6.60 -0.07 -10.49
C PHE A 38 -7.06 0.22 -11.92
N LYS A 39 -7.48 -0.81 -12.65
CA LYS A 39 -8.07 -0.62 -13.99
C LYS A 39 -9.54 -0.21 -13.84
N ASN A 40 -9.90 0.86 -14.52
CA ASN A 40 -11.25 1.36 -14.61
C ASN A 40 -12.05 0.56 -15.67
N SER A 41 -13.18 -0.02 -15.28
CA SER A 41 -14.04 -0.86 -16.10
C SER A 41 -14.78 -0.10 -17.21
N ILE A 42 -15.00 1.21 -17.04
CA ILE A 42 -15.70 2.05 -18.02
C ILE A 42 -14.76 2.58 -19.08
N THR A 43 -13.56 3.03 -18.67
CA THR A 43 -12.61 3.70 -19.59
C THR A 43 -11.49 2.80 -20.06
N GLY A 44 -11.27 1.65 -19.42
CA GLY A 44 -10.12 0.77 -19.63
C GLY A 44 -8.79 1.35 -19.16
N LYS A 45 -8.77 2.57 -18.61
CA LYS A 45 -7.56 3.26 -18.14
C LYS A 45 -7.21 2.83 -16.72
N ILE A 46 -6.01 3.19 -16.29
CA ILE A 46 -5.57 2.98 -14.91
C ILE A 46 -5.86 4.24 -14.11
N ASP A 47 -6.69 4.08 -13.08
CA ASP A 47 -6.97 5.09 -12.09
C ASP A 47 -6.05 4.93 -10.88
N THR A 48 -5.85 6.03 -10.16
CA THR A 48 -5.01 6.08 -8.95
C THR A 48 -5.82 6.39 -7.72
N GLU A 49 -5.57 5.67 -6.63
CA GLU A 49 -6.14 5.94 -5.31
C GLU A 49 -5.03 6.19 -4.28
N ILE A 50 -5.20 7.22 -3.46
CA ILE A 50 -4.31 7.45 -2.32
C ILE A 50 -4.92 6.77 -1.10
N ARG A 51 -4.15 5.90 -0.42
CA ARG A 51 -4.56 5.28 0.86
C ARG A 51 -3.60 5.60 1.97
N TYR A 52 -4.15 5.70 3.17
CA TYR A 52 -3.41 5.87 4.42
C TYR A 52 -3.58 4.61 5.26
N VAL A 53 -2.58 3.74 5.23
CA VAL A 53 -2.58 2.46 5.94
C VAL A 53 -1.99 2.68 7.33
N PRO A 54 -2.68 2.30 8.42
CA PRO A 54 -2.13 2.45 9.77
C PRO A 54 -0.82 1.69 9.92
N ILE A 55 0.17 2.31 10.56
CA ILE A 55 1.42 1.64 10.92
C ILE A 55 1.11 0.58 11.99
N GLN A 56 1.53 -0.66 11.74
CA GLN A 56 1.29 -1.80 12.64
C GLN A 56 2.62 -2.31 13.18
N ASN A 57 2.66 -2.68 14.47
CA ASN A 57 3.88 -3.23 15.11
C ASN A 57 4.05 -4.74 14.90
N ILE A 58 3.06 -5.40 14.29
CA ILE A 58 2.97 -6.86 14.18
C ILE A 58 3.28 -7.36 12.76
N MET A 59 3.43 -6.45 11.80
CA MET A 59 3.52 -6.76 10.39
C MET A 59 4.40 -5.73 9.69
N GLU A 60 5.23 -6.20 8.76
CA GLU A 60 6.04 -5.32 7.92
C GLU A 60 5.16 -4.43 7.02
N PRO A 61 5.54 -3.17 6.75
CA PRO A 61 4.72 -2.22 6.00
C PRO A 61 4.28 -2.72 4.63
N GLU A 62 5.10 -3.51 3.95
CA GLU A 62 4.80 -4.07 2.63
C GLU A 62 3.75 -5.17 2.66
N ALA A 63 3.75 -5.99 3.72
CA ALA A 63 2.70 -6.98 3.93
C ALA A 63 1.37 -6.27 4.27
N ALA A 64 1.41 -5.23 5.10
CA ALA A 64 0.24 -4.41 5.43
C ALA A 64 -0.30 -3.67 4.20
N PHE A 65 0.58 -3.16 3.34
CA PHE A 65 0.23 -2.59 2.04
C PHE A 65 -0.49 -3.61 1.16
N PHE A 66 0.05 -4.82 1.05
CA PHE A 66 -0.51 -5.85 0.20
C PHE A 66 -1.89 -6.29 0.71
N GLU A 67 -2.06 -6.45 2.01
CA GLU A 67 -3.38 -6.71 2.61
C GLU A 67 -4.37 -5.59 2.29
N GLU A 68 -3.97 -4.32 2.44
CA GLU A 68 -4.82 -3.18 2.09
C GLU A 68 -5.19 -3.17 0.59
N LEU A 69 -4.25 -3.49 -0.30
CA LEU A 69 -4.49 -3.56 -1.74
C LEU A 69 -5.55 -4.61 -2.07
N MET A 70 -5.52 -5.74 -1.36
CA MET A 70 -6.48 -6.84 -1.51
C MET A 70 -7.86 -6.52 -0.95
N LEU A 71 -8.05 -5.42 -0.21
CA LEU A 71 -9.39 -4.94 0.11
C LEU A 71 -10.15 -4.41 -1.13
N GLY A 72 -9.44 -4.22 -2.26
CA GLY A 72 -10.01 -3.74 -3.52
C GLY A 72 -10.21 -2.22 -3.53
N PRO A 73 -10.54 -1.61 -4.68
CA PRO A 73 -10.70 -0.16 -4.86
C PRO A 73 -11.89 0.43 -4.08
N VAL A 74 -11.82 1.72 -3.75
CA VAL A 74 -12.99 2.46 -3.21
C VAL A 74 -13.92 2.89 -4.35
N ASN A 75 -13.35 3.25 -5.50
CA ASN A 75 -14.11 3.56 -6.71
C ASN A 75 -14.75 2.30 -7.30
N HIS A 76 -16.09 2.24 -7.34
CA HIS A 76 -16.85 1.10 -7.88
C HIS A 76 -16.70 0.90 -9.39
N TYR A 77 -16.15 1.88 -10.11
CA TYR A 77 -15.78 1.71 -11.51
C TYR A 77 -14.41 1.05 -11.70
N CYS A 78 -13.68 0.73 -10.63
CA CYS A 78 -12.40 0.04 -10.72
C CYS A 78 -12.55 -1.44 -10.42
N TYR A 79 -11.82 -2.28 -11.15
CA TYR A 79 -11.76 -3.72 -10.88
C TYR A 79 -10.99 -4.01 -9.60
N SER A 80 -11.49 -4.98 -8.84
CA SER A 80 -10.80 -5.52 -7.66
C SER A 80 -9.97 -6.73 -8.06
N PHE A 81 -8.82 -6.94 -7.41
CA PHE A 81 -8.06 -8.18 -7.62
C PHE A 81 -8.75 -9.39 -7.00
N ILE A 82 -9.49 -9.17 -5.92
CA ILE A 82 -10.15 -10.25 -5.17
C ILE A 82 -11.56 -9.80 -4.78
N ARG A 83 -12.49 -10.75 -4.68
CA ARG A 83 -13.84 -10.47 -4.20
C ARG A 83 -13.82 -9.92 -2.80
N ALA A 84 -14.62 -8.88 -2.57
CA ALA A 84 -14.78 -8.25 -1.26
C ALA A 84 -15.11 -9.28 -0.17
N GLY A 85 -14.41 -9.17 0.96
CA GLY A 85 -14.56 -10.08 2.11
C GLY A 85 -13.74 -11.37 2.03
N SER A 86 -13.05 -11.63 0.91
CA SER A 86 -12.07 -12.70 0.83
C SER A 86 -10.87 -12.41 1.73
N LYS A 87 -10.30 -13.45 2.32
CA LYS A 87 -9.12 -13.34 3.17
C LYS A 87 -7.91 -13.96 2.50
N LEU A 88 -6.75 -13.35 2.71
CA LEU A 88 -5.47 -13.97 2.40
C LEU A 88 -5.28 -15.22 3.25
N LEU A 89 -4.66 -16.24 2.67
CA LEU A 89 -4.24 -17.44 3.40
C LEU A 89 -2.98 -17.12 4.23
N SER A 90 -2.05 -16.36 3.64
CA SER A 90 -0.90 -15.80 4.35
C SER A 90 -0.35 -14.55 3.65
N CYS A 91 0.29 -13.66 4.40
CA CYS A 91 1.01 -12.50 3.87
C CYS A 91 2.14 -12.11 4.83
N PHE A 92 3.39 -12.13 4.37
CA PHE A 92 4.54 -11.78 5.19
C PHE A 92 5.74 -11.36 4.34
N VAL A 93 6.70 -10.69 4.96
CA VAL A 93 7.98 -10.34 4.34
C VAL A 93 9.09 -11.14 5.01
N LYS A 94 9.99 -11.69 4.21
CA LYS A 94 11.20 -12.35 4.70
C LYS A 94 12.40 -11.93 3.85
N GLU A 95 13.45 -11.43 4.51
CA GLU A 95 14.71 -11.03 3.87
C GLU A 95 14.56 -10.01 2.71
N GLY A 96 13.52 -9.17 2.79
CA GLY A 96 13.18 -8.18 1.77
C GLY A 96 12.37 -8.75 0.59
N VAL A 97 11.75 -9.91 0.75
CA VAL A 97 10.86 -10.53 -0.24
C VAL A 97 9.46 -10.66 0.33
N LEU A 98 8.46 -10.16 -0.40
CA LEU A 98 7.05 -10.31 -0.05
C LEU A 98 6.56 -11.69 -0.48
N TYR A 99 5.93 -12.43 0.43
CA TYR A 99 5.24 -13.68 0.17
C TYR A 99 3.77 -13.51 0.52
N ALA A 100 2.89 -13.76 -0.44
CA ALA A 100 1.45 -13.71 -0.23
C ALA A 100 0.77 -14.92 -0.86
N ASP A 101 -0.12 -15.58 -0.13
CA ASP A 101 -0.89 -16.72 -0.60
C ASP A 101 -2.38 -16.38 -0.60
N LEU A 102 -3.00 -16.52 -1.77
CA LEU A 102 -4.37 -16.15 -2.07
C LEU A 102 -5.25 -17.41 -2.11
N PRO A 103 -6.55 -17.32 -1.78
CA PRO A 103 -7.47 -18.45 -1.95
C PRO A 103 -7.75 -18.72 -3.43
N VAL A 104 -8.12 -19.96 -3.80
CA VAL A 104 -8.41 -20.35 -5.20
C VAL A 104 -9.46 -19.47 -5.89
N VAL A 105 -10.43 -18.96 -5.12
CA VAL A 105 -11.49 -18.05 -5.57
C VAL A 105 -10.93 -16.81 -6.27
N PHE A 106 -9.69 -16.41 -5.95
CA PHE A 106 -8.99 -15.33 -6.64
C PHE A 106 -8.91 -15.55 -8.15
N ILE A 107 -8.54 -16.76 -8.59
CA ILE A 107 -8.38 -17.06 -10.02
C ILE A 107 -9.74 -17.10 -10.73
N GLU A 108 -10.77 -17.60 -10.04
CA GLU A 108 -12.13 -17.71 -10.60
C GLU A 108 -12.75 -16.34 -10.87
N ASP A 109 -12.55 -15.40 -9.94
CA ASP A 109 -13.15 -14.07 -10.01
C ASP A 109 -12.36 -13.14 -10.93
N ILE A 110 -11.01 -13.16 -10.89
CA ILE A 110 -10.19 -12.19 -11.62
C ILE A 110 -10.19 -12.39 -13.14
N LYS A 111 -10.34 -13.65 -13.61
CA LYS A 111 -10.32 -13.98 -15.04
C LYS A 111 -11.50 -13.39 -15.83
N GLN A 112 -12.55 -12.93 -15.16
CA GLN A 112 -13.69 -12.29 -15.82
C GLN A 112 -13.43 -10.82 -16.17
N GLU A 113 -12.44 -10.20 -15.53
CA GLU A 113 -12.31 -8.74 -15.47
C GLU A 113 -10.96 -8.23 -15.98
N LEU A 114 -9.90 -9.01 -15.76
CA LEU A 114 -8.52 -8.68 -16.14
C LEU A 114 -7.87 -9.87 -16.84
N ASP A 115 -7.10 -9.60 -17.89
CA ASP A 115 -6.24 -10.64 -18.46
C ASP A 115 -4.97 -10.86 -17.63
N SER A 116 -4.29 -11.97 -17.90
CA SER A 116 -3.08 -12.40 -17.19
C SER A 116 -1.94 -11.37 -17.20
N ASP A 117 -1.78 -10.64 -18.30
CA ASP A 117 -0.71 -9.65 -18.43
C ASP A 117 -1.07 -8.37 -17.68
N GLU A 118 -2.34 -7.97 -17.70
CA GLU A 118 -2.87 -6.86 -16.90
C GLU A 118 -2.76 -7.13 -15.40
N ILE A 119 -3.11 -8.34 -14.95
CA ILE A 119 -2.97 -8.74 -13.54
C ILE A 119 -1.50 -8.63 -13.13
N ARG A 120 -0.59 -9.21 -13.92
CA ARG A 120 0.85 -9.15 -13.64
C ARG A 120 1.32 -7.70 -13.58
N TYR A 121 0.97 -6.90 -14.59
CA TYR A 121 1.38 -5.52 -14.67
C TYR A 121 0.87 -4.69 -13.50
N LEU A 122 -0.42 -4.79 -13.15
CA LEU A 122 -1.02 -4.01 -12.07
C LEU A 122 -0.48 -4.43 -10.70
N LEU A 123 -0.29 -5.72 -10.43
CA LEU A 123 0.33 -6.19 -9.19
C LEU A 123 1.76 -5.67 -9.05
N GLN A 124 2.59 -5.83 -10.09
CA GLN A 124 3.96 -5.33 -10.08
C GLN A 124 4.01 -3.81 -9.92
N LYS A 125 3.14 -3.08 -10.63
CA LYS A 125 3.06 -1.62 -10.54
C LYS A 125 2.68 -1.16 -9.14
N ASN A 126 1.69 -1.80 -8.52
CA ASN A 126 1.30 -1.50 -7.15
C ASN A 126 2.44 -1.76 -6.17
N ILE A 127 3.02 -2.96 -6.21
CA ILE A 127 4.05 -3.38 -5.26
C ILE A 127 5.30 -2.51 -5.41
N PHE A 128 5.90 -2.44 -6.59
CA PHE A 128 7.21 -1.79 -6.75
C PHE A 128 7.16 -0.26 -6.81
N THR A 129 5.97 0.33 -6.99
CA THR A 129 5.82 1.79 -6.81
C THR A 129 5.78 2.18 -5.34
N ASN A 130 5.16 1.34 -4.49
CA ASN A 130 4.90 1.65 -3.08
C ASN A 130 5.93 1.07 -2.13
N CYS A 131 6.52 -0.08 -2.47
CA CYS A 131 7.42 -0.88 -1.64
C CYS A 131 8.80 -0.96 -2.29
N LYS A 132 9.51 0.17 -2.32
CA LYS A 132 10.77 0.33 -3.08
C LYS A 132 11.94 -0.49 -2.56
N ASP A 133 11.89 -0.87 -1.29
CA ASP A 133 12.95 -1.62 -0.63
C ASP A 133 12.80 -3.15 -0.80
N LEU A 134 11.68 -3.60 -1.39
CA LEU A 134 11.50 -5.01 -1.75
C LEU A 134 12.44 -5.42 -2.88
N LYS A 135 13.09 -6.57 -2.69
CA LYS A 135 13.89 -7.24 -3.70
C LYS A 135 13.02 -7.99 -4.70
N ALA A 136 11.94 -8.60 -4.22
CA ALA A 136 11.02 -9.41 -5.01
C ALA A 136 9.66 -9.55 -4.30
N ALA A 137 8.67 -10.02 -5.06
CA ALA A 137 7.38 -10.44 -4.54
C ALA A 137 6.97 -11.77 -5.19
N HIS A 138 6.66 -12.77 -4.36
CA HIS A 138 6.12 -14.05 -4.79
C HIS A 138 4.68 -14.16 -4.30
N ILE A 139 3.78 -14.26 -5.26
CA ILE A 139 2.35 -14.32 -5.02
C ILE A 139 1.88 -15.71 -5.45
N PHE A 140 1.17 -16.38 -4.55
CA PHE A 140 0.70 -17.74 -4.70
C PHE A 140 -0.83 -17.78 -4.66
N VAL A 141 -1.39 -18.83 -5.23
CA VAL A 141 -2.77 -19.24 -5.05
C VAL A 141 -2.74 -20.69 -4.58
N GLU A 142 -3.12 -20.91 -3.33
CA GLU A 142 -3.01 -22.21 -2.64
C GLU A 142 -1.63 -22.85 -2.82
N GLY A 143 -0.58 -22.05 -2.65
CA GLY A 143 0.82 -22.49 -2.73
C GLY A 143 1.39 -22.64 -4.16
N ILE A 144 0.60 -22.38 -5.21
CA ILE A 144 1.08 -22.38 -6.61
C ILE A 144 1.34 -20.95 -7.06
N GLU A 145 2.50 -20.67 -7.66
CA GLU A 145 2.85 -19.32 -8.08
C GLU A 145 1.86 -18.78 -9.13
N ILE A 146 1.30 -17.60 -8.86
CA ILE A 146 0.19 -17.03 -9.65
C ILE A 146 0.53 -16.90 -11.12
N TYR A 147 1.77 -16.57 -11.45
CA TYR A 147 2.20 -16.36 -12.83
C TYR A 147 2.33 -17.65 -13.64
N GLU A 148 2.40 -18.81 -12.98
CA GLU A 148 2.30 -20.11 -13.66
C GLU A 148 0.84 -20.43 -14.00
N LEU A 149 -0.08 -20.09 -13.11
CA LEU A 149 -1.53 -20.27 -13.32
C LEU A 149 -2.09 -19.35 -14.39
N LEU A 150 -1.54 -18.14 -14.51
CA LEU A 150 -1.95 -17.14 -15.49
C LEU A 150 -1.43 -17.39 -16.93
N LYS A 151 -0.50 -18.34 -17.14
CA LYS A 151 -0.01 -18.71 -18.48
C LYS A 151 -0.97 -19.63 -19.26
N LYS A 152 -2.07 -20.08 -18.63
CA LYS A 152 -3.11 -20.93 -19.22
C LYS A 152 -4.36 -20.12 -19.58
#